data_AF-A0A9D9E5P8-F1
#
_entry.id   AF-A0A9D9E5P8-F1
#
_cell.length_a   1.000
_cell.length_b   1.000
_cell.length_c   1.000
_cell.angle_alpha   90.00
_cell.angle_beta   90.00
_cell.angle_gamma   90.00
#
_symmetry.space_group_name_H-M   'P 1'
#
loop_
_entity.id
_entity.type
_entity.pdbx_description
1 polymer ?
#
loop_
_entity_poly.entity_id
_entity_poly.type
_entity_poly.pdbx_seq_one_letter_code
_entity_poly.pdbx_strand_id
1 'polypeptide(L)'
;MNIIKAAKRTIPLAALFVITMSAKGQEFDYDFSDDKTGVTIYYNVTSDEYPLTIAVANRDFNYNSYKGAITVPAKVFKGGGLYDVTSVWENAFAYSDSLTEVTFPESVTVLEDGAFIGCKKLKKITIPGNLESIGNAAFYGCSSLETITLAASLVQIGDEAFSGCSSLKSIYIQSETPPQISGSSLGKIKAVIYVPRGASEAYMTSDVWKKYKIVETEE
;
A
#
# COMPACT_ATOMS: atom_id res chain seq x y z
N MET A 1 19.33 46.13 -23.89
CA MET A 1 18.89 44.83 -24.41
C MET A 1 20.14 43.99 -24.67
N ASN A 2 20.19 42.78 -24.11
CA ASN A 2 21.23 41.72 -24.15
C ASN A 2 21.52 41.23 -22.72
N ILE A 3 20.59 40.45 -22.14
CA ILE A 3 20.53 38.98 -22.11
C ILE A 3 21.71 38.39 -21.32
N ILE A 4 21.37 38.04 -20.07
CA ILE A 4 22.14 37.20 -19.15
C ILE A 4 22.18 35.78 -19.74
N LYS A 5 23.37 35.25 -20.01
CA LYS A 5 23.57 33.82 -20.34
C LYS A 5 23.99 33.09 -19.06
N ALA A 6 23.09 32.23 -18.58
CA ALA A 6 23.30 31.36 -17.42
C ALA A 6 24.43 30.35 -17.65
N ALA A 7 25.12 30.02 -16.56
CA ALA A 7 26.29 29.18 -16.49
C ALA A 7 25.99 27.71 -16.85
N LYS A 8 26.77 27.14 -17.77
CA LYS A 8 26.94 25.69 -17.87
C LYS A 8 27.90 25.27 -16.75
N ARG A 9 27.38 24.65 -15.68
CA ARG A 9 28.20 23.86 -14.76
C ARG A 9 28.14 22.40 -15.21
N THR A 10 29.26 21.94 -15.72
CA THR A 10 29.60 20.55 -15.99
C THR A 10 29.57 19.77 -14.66
N ILE A 11 28.77 18.70 -14.59
CA ILE A 11 28.76 17.77 -13.45
C ILE A 11 29.78 16.65 -13.78
N PRO A 12 30.72 16.32 -12.88
CA PRO A 12 31.71 15.28 -13.15
C PRO A 12 31.07 13.89 -13.05
N LEU A 13 31.43 13.07 -14.04
CA LEU A 13 31.15 11.65 -14.20
C LEU A 13 31.85 10.84 -13.10
N ALA A 14 31.13 10.41 -12.06
CA ALA A 14 31.40 9.21 -11.25
C ALA A 14 30.42 9.13 -10.06
N ALA A 15 29.14 8.86 -10.35
CA ALA A 15 28.26 8.23 -9.36
C ALA A 15 28.13 6.77 -9.78
N LEU A 16 28.58 5.89 -8.88
CA LEU A 16 28.70 4.46 -9.02
C LEU A 16 27.36 3.85 -9.43
N PHE A 17 27.18 3.63 -10.73
CA PHE A 17 26.08 2.84 -11.27
C PHE A 17 26.33 1.38 -10.87
N VAL A 18 25.71 0.92 -9.78
CA VAL A 18 25.44 -0.51 -9.62
C VAL A 18 24.13 -0.79 -10.35
N ILE A 19 24.14 -0.69 -11.69
CA ILE A 19 23.32 -1.61 -12.48
C ILE A 19 24.08 -2.93 -12.32
N THR A 20 23.55 -3.85 -11.52
CA THR A 20 23.86 -5.25 -11.77
C THR A 20 23.31 -5.56 -13.16
N MET A 21 24.17 -5.51 -14.18
CA MET A 21 23.95 -6.25 -15.41
C MET A 21 24.00 -7.73 -15.03
N SER A 22 22.87 -8.28 -14.62
CA SER A 22 22.68 -9.72 -14.58
C SER A 22 22.40 -10.18 -16.01
N ALA A 23 23.10 -11.23 -16.41
CA ALA A 23 22.97 -11.84 -17.72
C ALA A 23 21.51 -12.18 -18.05
N LYS A 24 21.08 -11.79 -19.27
CA LYS A 24 19.78 -12.02 -19.93
C LYS A 24 18.61 -11.16 -19.42
N GLY A 25 18.52 -9.92 -19.94
CA GLY A 25 17.26 -9.31 -20.42
C GLY A 25 16.03 -9.32 -19.51
N GLN A 26 16.18 -9.19 -18.19
CA GLN A 26 15.06 -9.01 -17.28
C GLN A 26 15.04 -7.55 -16.82
N GLU A 27 14.07 -6.78 -17.31
CA GLU A 27 13.74 -5.46 -16.75
C GLU A 27 13.16 -5.69 -15.36
N PHE A 28 13.73 -5.05 -14.35
CA PHE A 28 13.17 -5.06 -13.01
C PHE A 28 12.23 -3.85 -12.87
N ASP A 29 11.10 -4.03 -12.19
CA ASP A 29 10.10 -2.99 -11.98
C ASP A 29 10.39 -2.13 -10.73
N TYR A 30 11.68 -1.87 -10.44
CA TYR A 30 12.10 -1.04 -9.31
C TYR A 30 13.34 -0.20 -9.60
N ASP A 31 13.42 1.01 -9.04
CA ASP A 31 14.55 1.94 -9.18
C ASP A 31 15.71 1.60 -8.25
N PHE A 32 15.43 1.21 -7.01
CA PHE A 32 16.44 0.84 -6.01
C PHE A 32 15.86 -0.02 -4.89
N SER A 33 16.74 -0.54 -4.03
CA SER A 33 16.33 -1.29 -2.84
C SER A 33 17.09 -0.84 -1.61
N ASP A 34 16.53 -1.10 -0.43
CA ASP A 34 17.16 -0.88 0.87
C ASP A 34 16.93 -2.11 1.76
N ASP A 35 17.95 -2.52 2.50
CA ASP A 35 17.95 -3.72 3.35
C ASP A 35 18.17 -3.40 4.85
N LYS A 36 18.11 -2.12 5.24
CA LYS A 36 18.45 -1.68 6.61
C LYS A 36 17.50 -2.21 7.68
N THR A 37 16.31 -2.67 7.29
CA THR A 37 15.33 -3.30 8.19
C THR A 37 15.59 -4.80 8.40
N GLY A 38 16.64 -5.36 7.79
CA GLY A 38 16.90 -6.80 7.75
C GLY A 38 16.10 -7.55 6.68
N VAL A 39 15.25 -6.83 5.95
CA VAL A 39 14.51 -7.31 4.77
C VAL A 39 14.81 -6.35 3.63
N THR A 40 15.18 -6.87 2.46
CA THR A 40 15.32 -6.05 1.27
C THR A 40 13.94 -5.60 0.79
N ILE A 41 13.71 -4.29 0.77
CA ILE A 41 12.51 -3.65 0.22
C ILE A 41 12.89 -2.94 -1.07
N TYR A 42 12.05 -3.08 -2.08
CA TYR A 42 12.23 -2.48 -3.41
C TYR A 42 11.39 -1.22 -3.52
N TYR A 43 11.91 -0.20 -4.19
CA TYR A 43 11.30 1.12 -4.27
C TYR A 43 11.37 1.70 -5.67
N ASN A 44 10.34 2.47 -6.03
CA ASN A 44 10.34 3.36 -7.17
C ASN A 44 10.22 4.82 -6.73
N VAL A 45 10.92 5.71 -7.42
CA VAL A 45 10.85 7.15 -7.21
C VAL A 45 9.56 7.68 -7.80
N THR A 46 8.70 8.24 -6.95
CA THR A 46 7.46 8.92 -7.35
C THR A 46 7.67 10.42 -7.53
N SER A 47 8.70 11.00 -6.88
CA SER A 47 9.14 12.37 -7.13
C SER A 47 10.64 12.51 -6.85
N ASP A 48 11.39 13.02 -7.83
CA ASP A 48 12.79 13.44 -7.69
C ASP A 48 12.95 14.95 -7.46
N GLU A 49 11.83 15.69 -7.43
CA GLU A 49 11.75 17.09 -7.00
C GLU A 49 11.13 17.19 -5.60
N TYR A 50 11.55 18.16 -4.77
CA TYR A 50 11.06 18.25 -3.39
C TYR A 50 9.54 18.52 -3.33
N PRO A 51 8.75 17.73 -2.57
CA PRO A 51 9.18 16.66 -1.67
C PRO A 51 9.63 15.40 -2.40
N LEU A 52 10.78 14.85 -1.99
CA LEU A 52 11.32 13.59 -2.52
C LEU A 52 10.46 12.43 -2.02
N THR A 53 9.84 11.67 -2.93
CA THR A 53 8.92 10.59 -2.56
C THR A 53 9.22 9.30 -3.30
N ILE A 54 8.91 8.19 -2.65
CA ILE A 54 9.04 6.84 -3.18
C ILE A 54 7.82 5.99 -2.83
N ALA A 55 7.59 4.96 -3.64
CA ALA A 55 6.63 3.92 -3.39
C ALA A 55 7.31 2.57 -3.15
N VAL A 56 6.71 1.71 -2.34
CA VAL A 56 7.13 0.30 -2.27
C VAL A 56 6.75 -0.39 -3.57
N ALA A 57 7.70 -1.12 -4.15
CA ALA A 57 7.59 -1.76 -5.46
C ALA A 57 7.81 -3.28 -5.37
N ASN A 58 7.60 -3.98 -6.49
CA ASN A 58 7.94 -5.38 -6.63
C ASN A 58 9.33 -5.54 -7.28
N ARG A 59 10.04 -6.60 -6.90
CA ARG A 59 11.31 -6.97 -7.51
C ARG A 59 11.14 -7.70 -8.85
N ASP A 60 10.17 -8.60 -8.96
CA ASP A 60 10.15 -9.64 -10.00
C ASP A 60 8.72 -10.02 -10.39
N PHE A 61 8.50 -10.26 -11.68
CA PHE A 61 7.24 -10.75 -12.28
C PHE A 61 6.79 -12.12 -11.75
N ASN A 62 7.65 -12.83 -11.02
CA ASN A 62 7.33 -14.10 -10.37
C ASN A 62 6.59 -13.93 -9.03
N TYR A 63 6.39 -12.68 -8.56
CA TYR A 63 5.49 -12.33 -7.46
C TYR A 63 5.70 -13.16 -6.18
N ASN A 64 6.91 -13.16 -5.61
CA ASN A 64 7.21 -13.90 -4.37
C ASN A 64 8.39 -13.29 -3.58
N SER A 65 8.54 -11.98 -3.72
CA SER A 65 9.71 -11.23 -3.25
C SER A 65 9.76 -11.08 -1.73
N TYR A 66 8.59 -11.06 -1.08
CA TYR A 66 8.45 -10.67 0.32
C TYR A 66 8.07 -11.86 1.23
N LYS A 67 8.69 -11.93 2.42
CA LYS A 67 8.52 -13.07 3.35
C LYS A 67 8.54 -12.59 4.80
N GLY A 68 7.82 -13.30 5.67
CA GLY A 68 7.79 -13.03 7.11
C GLY A 68 7.02 -11.76 7.46
N ALA A 69 7.46 -11.09 8.53
CA ALA A 69 6.93 -9.78 8.93
C ALA A 69 7.81 -8.68 8.32
N ILE A 70 7.19 -7.65 7.76
CA ILE A 70 7.87 -6.52 7.13
C ILE A 70 7.42 -5.22 7.80
N THR A 71 8.41 -4.40 8.17
CA THR A 71 8.19 -3.01 8.59
C THR A 71 8.76 -2.10 7.51
N VAL A 72 7.89 -1.33 6.87
CA VAL A 72 8.29 -0.34 5.86
C VAL A 72 8.77 0.92 6.60
N PRO A 73 10.00 1.41 6.34
CA PRO A 73 10.50 2.62 6.98
C PRO A 73 9.78 3.86 6.43
N ALA A 74 9.62 4.90 7.26
CA ALA A 74 9.03 6.16 6.82
C ALA A 74 9.87 6.89 5.76
N LYS A 75 11.19 6.75 5.84
CA LYS A 75 12.14 7.43 4.96
C LYS A 75 13.26 6.50 4.52
N VAL A 76 13.73 6.66 3.28
CA VAL A 76 14.85 5.90 2.72
C VAL A 76 15.86 6.85 2.06
N PHE A 77 17.15 6.61 2.30
CA PHE A 77 18.22 7.42 1.75
C PHE A 77 18.77 6.81 0.45
N LYS A 78 18.74 7.59 -0.64
CA LYS A 78 19.26 7.21 -1.97
C LYS A 78 20.00 8.40 -2.58
N GLY A 79 21.27 8.20 -3.00
CA GLY A 79 21.98 9.16 -3.84
C GLY A 79 22.12 10.59 -3.26
N GLY A 80 22.13 10.74 -1.93
CA GLY A 80 22.18 12.06 -1.27
C GLY A 80 20.81 12.66 -0.91
N GLY A 81 19.72 12.09 -1.42
CA GLY A 81 18.34 12.46 -1.07
C GLY A 81 17.75 11.55 -0.01
N LEU A 82 16.90 12.13 0.85
CA LEU A 82 16.08 11.39 1.82
C LEU A 82 14.63 11.43 1.34
N TYR A 83 14.12 10.28 0.93
CA TYR A 83 12.81 10.14 0.31
C TYR A 83 11.78 9.66 1.34
N ASP A 84 10.58 10.23 1.32
CA ASP A 84 9.44 9.77 2.09
C ASP A 84 8.74 8.59 1.38
N VAL A 85 8.43 7.52 2.12
CA VAL A 85 7.64 6.40 1.58
C VAL A 85 6.16 6.77 1.68
N THR A 86 5.53 7.05 0.54
CA THR A 86 4.18 7.64 0.50
C THR A 86 3.12 6.72 -0.08
N SER A 87 3.49 5.65 -0.78
CA SER A 87 2.53 4.72 -1.36
C SER A 87 3.09 3.30 -1.50
N VAL A 88 2.18 2.39 -1.82
CA VAL A 88 2.48 1.01 -2.21
C VAL A 88 1.93 0.81 -3.61
N TRP A 89 2.82 0.62 -4.57
CA TRP A 89 2.47 0.53 -5.99
C TRP A 89 1.73 -0.75 -6.36
N GLU A 90 1.20 -0.72 -7.58
CA GLU A 90 0.52 -1.85 -8.18
C GLU A 90 1.31 -3.14 -7.99
N ASN A 91 0.64 -4.18 -7.48
CA ASN A 91 1.21 -5.52 -7.28
C ASN A 91 2.50 -5.58 -6.43
N ALA A 92 2.82 -4.55 -5.64
CA ALA A 92 4.10 -4.48 -4.90
C ALA A 92 4.37 -5.74 -4.05
N PHE A 93 3.38 -6.20 -3.28
CA PHE A 93 3.47 -7.42 -2.47
C PHE A 93 2.77 -8.63 -3.09
N ALA A 94 2.26 -8.53 -4.32
CA ALA A 94 1.47 -9.58 -4.97
C ALA A 94 2.11 -10.97 -4.84
N TYR A 95 1.24 -11.96 -4.61
CA TYR A 95 1.50 -13.40 -4.46
C TYR A 95 2.64 -13.79 -3.51
N SER A 96 2.99 -12.91 -2.56
CA SER A 96 4.00 -13.18 -1.53
C SER A 96 3.49 -14.21 -0.52
N ASP A 97 3.54 -15.49 -0.89
CA ASP A 97 2.94 -16.64 -0.18
C ASP A 97 3.58 -16.94 1.19
N SER A 98 4.64 -16.21 1.56
CA SER A 98 5.28 -16.31 2.87
C SER A 98 5.23 -15.01 3.68
N LEU A 99 4.64 -13.95 3.14
CA LEU A 99 4.38 -12.71 3.86
C LEU A 99 3.29 -12.96 4.90
N THR A 100 3.54 -12.60 6.16
CA THR A 100 2.62 -12.85 7.28
C THR A 100 2.12 -11.56 7.92
N GLU A 101 2.95 -10.51 7.92
CA GLU A 101 2.63 -9.22 8.52
C GLU A 101 3.26 -8.08 7.73
N VAL A 102 2.54 -6.96 7.60
CA VAL A 102 3.10 -5.69 7.12
C VAL A 102 2.70 -4.54 8.04
N THR A 103 3.68 -3.71 8.39
CA THR A 103 3.48 -2.44 9.10
C THR A 103 3.98 -1.30 8.23
N PHE A 104 3.12 -0.31 8.00
CA PHE A 104 3.43 0.89 7.24
C PHE A 104 3.71 2.10 8.13
N PRO A 105 4.49 3.06 7.64
CA PRO A 105 4.62 4.37 8.27
C PRO A 105 3.39 5.25 7.98
N GLU A 106 3.13 6.23 8.84
CA GLU A 106 2.02 7.20 8.70
C GLU A 106 2.09 8.06 7.44
N SER A 107 3.23 8.08 6.74
CA SER A 107 3.40 8.80 5.47
C SER A 107 2.74 8.10 4.28
N VAL A 108 2.38 6.82 4.39
CA VAL A 108 1.71 6.08 3.32
C VAL A 108 0.24 6.47 3.25
N THR A 109 -0.18 6.99 2.09
CA THR A 109 -1.57 7.46 1.86
C THR A 109 -2.33 6.59 0.86
N VAL A 110 -1.64 5.78 0.04
CA VAL A 110 -2.28 4.98 -1.01
C VAL A 110 -1.74 3.56 -1.05
N LEU A 111 -2.66 2.59 -1.12
CA LEU A 111 -2.39 1.22 -1.57
C LEU A 111 -2.99 1.05 -2.96
N GLU A 112 -2.18 0.85 -3.98
CA GLU A 112 -2.65 0.74 -5.36
C GLU A 112 -3.25 -0.63 -5.69
N ASP A 113 -3.68 -0.78 -6.94
CA ASP A 113 -4.35 -1.97 -7.45
C ASP A 113 -3.50 -3.23 -7.24
N GLY A 114 -4.11 -4.29 -6.71
CA GLY A 114 -3.44 -5.55 -6.46
C GLY A 114 -2.26 -5.49 -5.49
N ALA A 115 -2.07 -4.43 -4.70
CA ALA A 115 -0.90 -4.26 -3.82
C ALA A 115 -0.53 -5.51 -3.00
N PHE A 116 -1.51 -6.28 -2.55
CA PHE A 116 -1.38 -7.55 -1.83
C PHE A 116 -2.13 -8.73 -2.47
N ILE A 117 -2.48 -8.66 -3.77
CA ILE A 117 -3.25 -9.73 -4.42
C ILE A 117 -2.59 -11.09 -4.19
N GLY A 118 -3.37 -12.08 -3.74
CA GLY A 118 -2.91 -13.45 -3.53
C GLY A 118 -1.94 -13.65 -2.37
N CYS A 119 -1.77 -12.69 -1.45
CA CYS A 119 -0.98 -12.89 -0.23
C CYS A 119 -1.67 -13.82 0.77
N LYS A 120 -1.73 -15.12 0.46
CA LYS A 120 -2.54 -16.11 1.18
C LYS A 120 -2.19 -16.28 2.65
N LYS A 121 -0.95 -15.98 3.06
CA LYS A 121 -0.49 -16.09 4.46
C LYS A 121 -0.49 -14.77 5.23
N LEU A 122 -0.84 -13.65 4.60
CA LEU A 122 -0.95 -12.36 5.28
C LEU A 122 -2.07 -12.45 6.31
N LYS A 123 -1.70 -12.37 7.60
CA LYS A 123 -2.63 -12.48 8.72
C LYS A 123 -2.93 -11.12 9.35
N LYS A 124 -1.94 -10.23 9.33
CA LYS A 124 -2.00 -8.93 9.98
C LYS A 124 -1.46 -7.85 9.05
N ILE A 125 -2.16 -6.76 8.97
CA ILE A 125 -1.69 -5.54 8.32
C ILE A 125 -2.06 -4.36 9.21
N THR A 126 -1.08 -3.50 9.47
CA THR A 126 -1.32 -2.22 10.15
C THR A 126 -1.46 -1.16 9.07
N ILE A 127 -2.71 -0.74 8.84
CA ILE A 127 -3.04 0.38 7.96
C ILE A 127 -2.65 1.69 8.66
N PRO A 128 -1.92 2.60 8.00
CA PRO A 128 -1.55 3.89 8.57
C PRO A 128 -2.77 4.79 8.71
N GLY A 129 -2.78 5.67 9.72
CA GLY A 129 -3.92 6.54 10.04
C GLY A 129 -4.25 7.58 8.96
N ASN A 130 -3.31 7.86 8.05
CA ASN A 130 -3.47 8.76 6.91
C ASN A 130 -3.76 8.04 5.58
N LEU A 131 -4.09 6.74 5.58
CA LEU A 131 -4.44 6.04 4.33
C LEU A 131 -5.74 6.61 3.75
N GLU A 132 -5.70 7.10 2.52
CA GLU A 132 -6.82 7.73 1.81
C GLU A 132 -7.50 6.79 0.82
N SER A 133 -6.76 5.86 0.21
CA SER A 133 -7.32 4.95 -0.79
C SER A 133 -6.72 3.53 -0.77
N ILE A 134 -7.59 2.58 -1.07
CA ILE A 134 -7.28 1.17 -1.34
C ILE A 134 -7.75 0.87 -2.76
N GLY A 135 -6.83 0.42 -3.62
CA GLY A 135 -7.08 0.12 -5.02
C GLY A 135 -7.90 -1.14 -5.27
N ASN A 136 -8.20 -1.38 -6.55
CA ASN A 136 -8.92 -2.56 -7.01
C ASN A 136 -8.13 -3.82 -6.68
N ALA A 137 -8.81 -4.86 -6.22
CA ALA A 137 -8.21 -6.15 -5.87
C ALA A 137 -7.01 -6.07 -4.90
N ALA A 138 -6.83 -4.96 -4.17
CA ALA A 138 -5.65 -4.71 -3.35
C ALA A 138 -5.37 -5.83 -2.34
N PHE A 139 -6.38 -6.45 -1.75
CA PHE A 139 -6.28 -7.61 -0.86
C PHE A 139 -6.97 -8.86 -1.43
N TYR A 140 -7.21 -8.92 -2.75
CA TYR A 140 -7.91 -10.03 -3.37
C TYR A 140 -7.21 -11.36 -3.02
N GLY A 141 -7.96 -12.32 -2.49
CA GLY A 141 -7.42 -13.64 -2.15
C GLY A 141 -6.46 -13.68 -0.95
N CYS A 142 -6.40 -12.64 -0.12
CA CYS A 142 -5.71 -12.66 1.18
C CYS A 142 -6.49 -13.55 2.19
N SER A 143 -6.48 -14.86 1.94
CA SER A 143 -7.38 -15.81 2.60
C SER A 143 -7.12 -16.04 4.09
N SER A 144 -5.95 -15.65 4.62
CA SER A 144 -5.62 -15.72 6.05
C SER A 144 -5.86 -14.43 6.83
N LEU A 145 -6.25 -13.33 6.17
CA LEU A 145 -6.52 -12.07 6.86
C LEU A 145 -7.81 -12.20 7.68
N GLU A 146 -7.71 -12.09 9.00
CA GLU A 146 -8.86 -12.30 9.91
C GLU A 146 -9.56 -11.00 10.30
N THR A 147 -8.76 -9.94 10.48
CA THR A 147 -9.21 -8.62 10.92
C THR A 147 -8.40 -7.54 10.24
N ILE A 148 -9.04 -6.42 9.93
CA ILE A 148 -8.36 -5.22 9.44
C ILE A 148 -8.99 -3.98 10.08
N THR A 149 -8.14 -3.00 10.42
CA THR A 149 -8.57 -1.67 10.83
C THR A 149 -8.29 -0.70 9.69
N LEU A 150 -9.29 0.03 9.25
CA LEU A 150 -9.24 1.01 8.17
C LEU A 150 -9.21 2.42 8.76
N ALA A 151 -8.36 3.25 8.19
CA ALA A 151 -8.07 4.60 8.66
C ALA A 151 -9.31 5.52 8.66
N ALA A 152 -9.30 6.53 9.52
CA ALA A 152 -10.33 7.57 9.55
C ALA A 152 -10.30 8.44 8.30
N SER A 153 -9.14 8.58 7.66
CA SER A 153 -8.94 9.32 6.40
C SER A 153 -9.39 8.56 5.15
N LEU A 154 -9.79 7.28 5.27
CA LEU A 154 -10.04 6.44 4.10
C LEU A 154 -11.28 6.93 3.33
N VAL A 155 -11.06 7.36 2.09
CA VAL A 155 -12.09 7.91 1.21
C VAL A 155 -12.68 6.85 0.31
N GLN A 156 -11.87 5.90 -0.19
CA GLN A 156 -12.30 4.94 -1.22
C GLN A 156 -11.70 3.55 -1.04
N ILE A 157 -12.51 2.54 -1.37
CA ILE A 157 -12.07 1.15 -1.53
C ILE A 157 -12.49 0.66 -2.93
N GLY A 158 -11.51 0.25 -3.72
CA GLY A 158 -11.68 -0.23 -5.09
C GLY A 158 -12.47 -1.54 -5.19
N ASP A 159 -12.80 -1.90 -6.42
CA ASP A 159 -13.56 -3.11 -6.73
C ASP A 159 -12.77 -4.36 -6.37
N GLU A 160 -13.47 -5.36 -5.83
CA GLU A 160 -12.90 -6.65 -5.40
C GLU A 160 -11.75 -6.56 -4.38
N ALA A 161 -11.50 -5.39 -3.77
CA ALA A 161 -10.39 -5.17 -2.86
C ALA A 161 -10.26 -6.24 -1.78
N PHE A 162 -11.37 -6.71 -1.19
CA PHE A 162 -11.37 -7.79 -0.19
C PHE A 162 -12.03 -9.09 -0.67
N SER A 163 -12.25 -9.24 -1.98
CA SER A 163 -12.80 -10.48 -2.54
C SER A 163 -11.86 -11.65 -2.26
N GLY A 164 -12.40 -12.81 -1.89
CA GLY A 164 -11.58 -13.99 -1.55
C GLY A 164 -10.84 -13.93 -0.19
N CYS A 165 -11.02 -12.87 0.61
CA CYS A 165 -10.55 -12.81 2.00
C CYS A 165 -11.44 -13.70 2.91
N SER A 166 -11.36 -15.03 2.72
CA SER A 166 -12.31 -15.98 3.30
C SER A 166 -12.28 -16.09 4.83
N SER A 167 -11.18 -15.70 5.47
CA SER A 167 -11.06 -15.70 6.94
C SER A 167 -11.43 -14.37 7.58
N LEU A 168 -11.77 -13.34 6.79
CA LEU A 168 -12.05 -12.00 7.30
C LEU A 168 -13.38 -12.00 8.07
N LYS A 169 -13.28 -11.83 9.38
CA LYS A 169 -14.41 -11.86 10.33
C LYS A 169 -14.82 -10.48 10.79
N SER A 170 -13.90 -9.52 10.80
CA SER A 170 -14.17 -8.17 11.30
C SER A 170 -13.39 -7.12 10.51
N ILE A 171 -14.09 -6.05 10.15
CA ILE A 171 -13.49 -4.84 9.59
C ILE A 171 -13.83 -3.72 10.56
N TYR A 172 -12.81 -3.10 11.13
CA TYR A 172 -12.96 -1.89 11.94
C TYR A 172 -12.72 -0.70 11.03
N ILE A 173 -13.65 0.23 10.94
CA ILE A 173 -13.51 1.45 10.15
C ILE A 173 -13.52 2.61 11.13
N GLN A 174 -12.48 3.45 11.11
CA GLN A 174 -12.36 4.57 12.03
C GLN A 174 -13.08 5.84 11.54
N SER A 175 -13.51 5.86 10.27
CA SER A 175 -14.22 7.00 9.69
C SER A 175 -15.69 7.03 10.10
N GLU A 176 -16.16 8.19 10.58
CA GLU A 176 -17.58 8.47 10.80
C GLU A 176 -18.37 8.58 9.49
N THR A 177 -17.69 8.98 8.39
CA THR A 177 -18.29 9.03 7.06
C THR A 177 -17.93 7.77 6.27
N PRO A 178 -18.91 7.07 5.66
CA PRO A 178 -18.63 5.82 4.96
C PRO A 178 -17.68 6.05 3.76
N PRO A 179 -16.59 5.27 3.62
CA PRO A 179 -15.79 5.31 2.40
C PRO A 179 -16.64 4.92 1.19
N GLN A 180 -16.29 5.47 0.03
CA GLN A 180 -16.93 5.14 -1.23
C GLN A 180 -16.54 3.71 -1.65
N ILE A 181 -17.55 2.87 -1.87
CA ILE A 181 -17.41 1.47 -2.29
C ILE A 181 -18.44 1.11 -3.35
N SER A 182 -18.13 0.11 -4.17
CA SER A 182 -19.10 -0.53 -5.05
C SER A 182 -19.66 -1.81 -4.41
N GLY A 183 -20.64 -2.43 -5.07
CA GLY A 183 -21.18 -3.72 -4.64
C GLY A 183 -20.18 -4.88 -4.65
N SER A 184 -19.02 -4.73 -5.31
CA SER A 184 -17.98 -5.77 -5.39
C SER A 184 -16.77 -5.52 -4.48
N SER A 185 -16.59 -4.30 -3.94
CA SER A 185 -15.39 -3.91 -3.17
C SER A 185 -15.04 -4.89 -2.04
N LEU A 186 -16.05 -5.31 -1.26
CA LEU A 186 -15.85 -6.28 -0.16
C LEU A 186 -16.11 -7.73 -0.57
N GLY A 187 -16.46 -7.99 -1.84
CA GLY A 187 -16.82 -9.31 -2.33
C GLY A 187 -17.95 -9.97 -1.52
N LYS A 188 -17.87 -11.29 -1.33
CA LYS A 188 -18.86 -12.10 -0.59
C LYS A 188 -18.45 -12.39 0.86
N ILE A 189 -17.66 -11.51 1.48
CA ILE A 189 -17.21 -11.70 2.86
C ILE A 189 -18.39 -11.74 3.84
N LYS A 190 -18.17 -12.36 5.00
CA LYS A 190 -19.16 -12.45 6.10
C LYS A 190 -18.76 -11.60 7.31
N ALA A 191 -17.85 -10.64 7.10
CA ALA A 191 -17.31 -9.83 8.17
C ALA A 191 -18.38 -8.95 8.83
N VAL A 192 -18.26 -8.74 10.13
CA VAL A 192 -18.96 -7.67 10.85
C VAL A 192 -18.19 -6.38 10.62
N ILE A 193 -18.90 -5.31 10.27
CA ILE A 193 -18.34 -3.97 10.12
C ILE A 193 -18.52 -3.26 11.45
N TYR A 194 -17.41 -2.87 12.07
CA TYR A 194 -17.40 -2.05 13.28
C TYR A 194 -17.10 -0.61 12.88
N VAL A 195 -17.96 0.32 13.27
CA VAL A 195 -17.84 1.76 12.98
C VAL A 195 -17.84 2.57 14.28
N PRO A 196 -17.38 3.84 14.28
CA PRO A 196 -17.39 4.66 15.48
C PRO A 196 -18.81 4.86 16.01
N ARG A 197 -18.93 5.11 17.32
CA ARG A 197 -20.21 5.43 17.94
C ARG A 197 -20.89 6.62 17.24
N GLY A 198 -22.17 6.48 16.92
CA GLY A 198 -22.95 7.49 16.20
C GLY A 198 -22.79 7.48 14.67
N ALA A 199 -21.88 6.68 14.12
CA ALA A 199 -21.68 6.61 12.67
C ALA A 199 -22.66 5.66 11.96
N SER A 200 -23.34 4.76 12.67
CA SER A 200 -24.13 3.69 12.03
C SER A 200 -25.22 4.21 11.10
N GLU A 201 -25.86 5.34 11.43
CA GLU A 201 -26.87 5.96 10.56
C GLU A 201 -26.30 6.30 9.18
N ALA A 202 -25.13 6.96 9.15
CA ALA A 202 -24.49 7.34 7.89
C ALA A 202 -24.18 6.11 7.01
N TYR A 203 -23.68 5.02 7.61
CA TYR A 203 -23.43 3.77 6.89
C TYR A 203 -24.72 3.10 6.41
N MET A 204 -25.80 3.14 7.20
CA MET A 204 -27.07 2.51 6.83
C MET A 204 -27.84 3.26 5.72
N THR A 205 -27.53 4.54 5.46
CA THR A 205 -28.10 5.27 4.30
C THR A 205 -27.48 4.86 2.96
N SER A 206 -26.26 4.32 2.95
CA SER A 206 -25.59 3.89 1.72
C SER A 206 -26.22 2.61 1.15
N ASP A 207 -26.49 2.60 -0.15
CA ASP A 207 -27.05 1.44 -0.87
C ASP A 207 -26.17 0.20 -0.82
N VAL A 208 -24.89 0.36 -0.50
CA VAL A 208 -23.93 -0.73 -0.41
C VAL A 208 -23.69 -1.11 1.05
N TRP A 209 -23.33 -0.16 1.92
CA TRP A 209 -22.96 -0.46 3.31
C TRP A 209 -24.10 -1.09 4.11
N LYS A 210 -25.36 -0.69 3.85
CA LYS A 210 -26.55 -1.26 4.53
C LYS A 210 -26.77 -2.77 4.33
N LYS A 211 -26.04 -3.38 3.38
CA LYS A 211 -26.09 -4.83 3.12
C LYS A 211 -25.25 -5.65 4.10
N TYR A 212 -24.35 -5.01 4.85
CA TYR A 212 -23.47 -5.67 5.81
C TYR A 212 -23.99 -5.53 7.24
N LYS A 213 -23.55 -6.44 8.11
CA LYS A 213 -23.83 -6.33 9.55
C LYS A 213 -22.93 -5.23 10.13
N ILE A 214 -23.54 -4.09 10.48
CA ILE A 214 -22.86 -2.95 11.09
C ILE A 214 -23.11 -2.95 12.60
N VAL A 215 -22.05 -2.69 13.38
CA VAL A 215 -22.04 -2.58 14.84
C VAL A 215 -21.24 -1.34 15.22
N GLU A 216 -21.71 -0.56 16.18
CA GLU A 216 -20.94 0.57 16.71
C GLU A 216 -19.94 0.09 17.77
N THR A 217 -18.75 0.69 17.82
CA THR A 217 -17.77 0.46 18.89
C THR A 217 -18.22 1.11 20.20
N GLU A 218 -17.70 0.62 21.33
CA GLU A 218 -18.06 1.12 22.67
C GLU A 218 -17.39 2.46 23.03
N GLU A 219 -16.41 2.89 22.23
CA GLU A 219 -15.71 4.18 22.33
C GLU A 219 -16.29 5.20 21.33
#